data_AF-A0A257LSY7-F1
#
_entry.id   AF-A0A257LSY7-F1
#
_cell.length_a   1.000
_cell.length_b   1.000
_cell.length_c   1.000
_cell.angle_alpha   90.00
_cell.angle_beta   90.00
_cell.angle_gamma   90.00
#
_symmetry.space_group_name_H-M   'P 1'
#
loop_
_entity.id
_entity.type
_entity.pdbx_description
1 polymer ?
#
loop_
_entity_poly.entity_id
_entity_poly.type
_entity_poly.pdbx_seq_one_letter_code
_entity_poly.pdbx_strand_id
1 'polypeptide(L)'
;MRTTHVRCNPYLLSLIAIIVGLGGWVAFYRVYGGRLIDMFVEAGNTLNVWHMVGGIIFIIVTVPIHELLHVVIACRFVPLSNVHIKPGIIAWQCRVDKPLSRKQFILYALFPGMVLSGGGVVGFFVVGSPYIKLLSVILCIIGIAGATGDVWFTIQVMRLPHNVRIIDEGIGLRILGSERE
;
A
#
# COMPACT_ATOMS: atom_id res chain seq x y z
N MET A 1 -11.16 30.85 -1.31
CA MET A 1 -10.26 29.76 -0.88
C MET A 1 -9.66 29.13 -2.13
N ARG A 2 -8.33 29.19 -2.33
CA ARG A 2 -7.71 28.62 -3.54
C ARG A 2 -7.74 27.09 -3.45
N THR A 3 -8.38 26.45 -4.41
CA THR A 3 -8.41 25.00 -4.56
C THR A 3 -7.37 24.58 -5.60
N THR A 4 -6.68 23.47 -5.35
CA THR A 4 -5.73 22.88 -6.30
C THR A 4 -5.97 21.39 -6.37
N HIS A 5 -6.06 20.85 -7.59
CA HIS A 5 -6.23 19.42 -7.79
C HIS A 5 -4.91 18.79 -8.20
N VAL A 6 -4.55 17.69 -7.54
CA VAL A 6 -3.41 16.85 -7.89
C VAL A 6 -3.98 15.54 -8.42
N ARG A 7 -3.67 15.21 -9.68
CA ARG A 7 -4.11 13.95 -10.31
C ARG A 7 -2.90 13.14 -10.72
N CYS A 8 -3.01 11.83 -10.64
CA CYS A 8 -2.01 10.91 -11.18
C CYS A 8 -2.50 10.26 -12.48
N ASN A 9 -1.56 9.80 -13.29
CA ASN A 9 -1.87 8.81 -14.33
C ASN A 9 -1.81 7.41 -13.68
N PRO A 10 -2.95 6.70 -13.54
CA PRO A 10 -2.99 5.42 -12.84
C PRO A 10 -2.15 4.35 -13.55
N TYR A 11 -2.07 4.38 -14.89
CA TYR A 11 -1.26 3.42 -15.65
C TYR A 11 0.24 3.62 -15.41
N LEU A 12 0.68 4.87 -15.34
CA LEU A 12 2.06 5.19 -15.03
C LEU A 12 2.41 4.76 -13.59
N LEU A 13 1.52 5.01 -12.63
CA LEU A 13 1.72 4.56 -11.25
C LEU A 13 1.76 3.02 -11.14
N SER A 14 0.90 2.31 -11.86
CA SER A 14 0.95 0.84 -11.92
C SER A 14 2.26 0.34 -12.52
N LEU A 15 2.77 0.97 -13.58
CA LEU A 15 4.07 0.63 -14.14
C LEU A 15 5.21 0.87 -13.14
N ILE A 16 5.19 2.01 -12.44
CA ILE A 16 6.19 2.31 -11.40
C ILE A 16 6.07 1.28 -10.26
N ALA A 17 4.87 0.89 -9.85
CA ALA A 17 4.65 -0.11 -8.81
C ALA A 17 5.25 -1.48 -9.21
N ILE A 18 5.10 -1.89 -10.48
CA ILE A 18 5.75 -3.10 -11.00
C ILE A 18 7.28 -2.98 -10.90
N ILE A 19 7.85 -1.86 -11.33
CA ILE A 19 9.30 -1.62 -11.27
C ILE A 19 9.80 -1.65 -9.82
N VAL A 20 9.08 -0.99 -8.90
CA VAL A 20 9.39 -0.97 -7.47
C VAL A 20 9.30 -2.38 -6.87
N GLY A 21 8.27 -3.15 -7.22
CA GLY A 21 8.11 -4.53 -6.78
C GLY A 21 9.24 -5.44 -7.26
N LEU A 22 9.60 -5.36 -8.55
CA LEU A 22 10.74 -6.08 -9.12
C LEU A 22 12.06 -5.67 -8.46
N GLY A 23 12.27 -4.37 -8.23
CA GLY A 23 13.43 -3.86 -7.51
C GLY A 23 13.51 -4.39 -6.07
N GLY A 24 12.38 -4.41 -5.36
CA GLY A 24 12.25 -4.99 -4.03
C GLY A 24 12.59 -6.49 -4.01
N TRP A 25 12.11 -7.23 -5.01
CA TRP A 25 12.47 -8.64 -5.19
C TRP A 25 13.96 -8.84 -5.38
N VAL A 26 14.59 -8.08 -6.29
CA VAL A 26 16.02 -8.14 -6.55
C VAL A 26 16.84 -7.79 -5.30
N ALA A 27 16.42 -6.75 -4.56
CA ALA A 27 17.08 -6.37 -3.30
C ALA A 27 16.97 -7.48 -2.25
N PHE A 28 15.79 -8.08 -2.09
CA PHE A 28 15.58 -9.19 -1.16
C PHE A 28 16.45 -10.40 -1.54
N TYR A 29 16.50 -10.74 -2.83
CA TYR A 29 17.37 -11.78 -3.36
C TYR A 29 18.85 -11.49 -3.14
N ARG A 30 19.32 -10.24 -3.32
CA ARG A 30 20.72 -9.90 -3.08
C ARG A 30 21.13 -10.06 -1.61
N VAL A 31 20.24 -9.75 -0.68
CA VAL A 31 20.53 -9.84 0.76
C VAL A 31 20.43 -11.27 1.29
N TYR A 32 19.45 -12.04 0.82
CA TYR A 32 19.11 -13.35 1.37
C TYR A 32 19.35 -14.52 0.40
N GLY A 33 19.98 -14.28 -0.75
CA GLY A 33 20.03 -15.16 -1.92
C GLY A 33 20.10 -16.66 -1.66
N GLY A 34 21.14 -17.14 -0.99
CA GLY A 34 21.27 -18.57 -0.66
C GLY A 34 20.10 -19.10 0.18
N ARG A 35 19.73 -18.37 1.23
CA ARG A 35 18.60 -18.74 2.12
C ARG A 35 17.27 -18.69 1.40
N LEU A 36 17.07 -17.76 0.47
CA LEU A 36 15.86 -17.68 -0.33
C LEU A 36 15.75 -18.88 -1.27
N ILE A 37 16.83 -19.23 -1.97
CA ILE A 37 16.85 -20.40 -2.85
C ILE A 37 16.52 -21.66 -2.03
N ASP A 38 17.19 -21.85 -0.89
CA ASP A 38 16.93 -22.99 -0.01
C ASP A 38 15.47 -23.02 0.45
N MET A 39 14.91 -21.87 0.84
CA MET A 39 13.50 -21.74 1.19
C MET A 39 12.56 -22.00 0.02
N PHE A 40 12.90 -21.59 -1.21
CA PHE A 40 12.11 -21.85 -2.41
C PHE A 40 12.13 -23.32 -2.78
N VAL A 41 13.27 -23.99 -2.61
CA VAL A 41 13.43 -25.43 -2.84
C VAL A 41 12.66 -26.20 -1.77
N GLU A 42 12.83 -25.85 -0.49
CA GLU A 42 12.14 -26.47 0.64
C GLU A 42 10.62 -26.25 0.55
N ALA A 43 10.19 -25.02 0.24
CA ALA A 43 8.80 -24.73 -0.06
C ALA A 43 8.34 -25.55 -1.27
N GLY A 44 9.07 -25.52 -2.39
CA GLY A 44 8.74 -26.26 -3.61
C GLY A 44 8.52 -27.76 -3.39
N ASN A 45 9.35 -28.38 -2.55
CA ASN A 45 9.23 -29.79 -2.18
C ASN A 45 8.02 -30.08 -1.26
N THR A 46 7.45 -29.06 -0.62
CA THR A 46 6.26 -29.15 0.24
C THR A 46 5.02 -28.50 -0.36
N LEU A 47 5.16 -27.78 -1.49
CA LEU A 47 4.07 -27.15 -2.23
C LEU A 47 3.17 -28.24 -2.81
N ASN A 48 1.88 -28.06 -2.61
CA ASN A 48 0.85 -28.87 -3.24
C ASN A 48 -0.16 -27.89 -3.87
N VAL A 49 -1.15 -28.44 -4.58
CA VAL A 49 -2.17 -27.62 -5.25
C VAL A 49 -2.88 -26.65 -4.29
N TRP A 50 -3.09 -27.03 -3.02
CA TRP A 50 -3.74 -26.18 -2.02
C TRP A 50 -2.86 -25.01 -1.58
N HIS A 51 -1.54 -25.20 -1.52
CA HIS A 51 -0.61 -24.09 -1.28
C HIS A 51 -0.61 -23.09 -2.45
N MET A 52 -0.71 -23.56 -3.70
CA MET A 52 -0.81 -22.65 -4.86
C MET A 52 -2.12 -21.88 -4.84
N VAL A 53 -3.24 -22.57 -4.60
CA VAL A 53 -4.57 -21.96 -4.47
C VAL A 53 -4.57 -20.95 -3.32
N GLY A 54 -4.03 -21.32 -2.17
CA GLY A 54 -3.90 -20.44 -1.01
C GLY A 54 -3.05 -19.19 -1.30
N GLY A 55 -1.94 -19.33 -2.00
CA GLY A 55 -1.08 -18.21 -2.40
C GLY A 55 -1.77 -17.25 -3.38
N ILE A 56 -2.54 -17.77 -4.34
CA ILE A 56 -3.33 -16.95 -5.27
C ILE A 56 -4.41 -16.18 -4.51
N ILE A 57 -5.16 -16.87 -3.64
CA ILE A 57 -6.18 -16.23 -2.78
C ILE A 57 -5.54 -15.14 -1.92
N PHE A 58 -4.38 -15.43 -1.33
CA PHE A 58 -3.62 -14.48 -0.51
C PHE A 58 -3.30 -13.19 -1.28
N ILE A 59 -2.79 -13.31 -2.51
CA ILE A 59 -2.49 -12.14 -3.36
C ILE A 59 -3.76 -11.35 -3.68
N ILE A 60 -4.82 -12.04 -4.11
CA ILE A 60 -6.10 -11.41 -4.47
C ILE A 60 -6.71 -10.67 -3.27
N VAL A 61 -6.64 -11.27 -2.08
CA VAL A 61 -7.20 -10.71 -0.83
C VAL A 61 -6.32 -9.59 -0.25
N THR A 62 -5.03 -9.54 -0.58
CA THR A 62 -4.14 -8.48 -0.07
C THR A 62 -4.54 -7.10 -0.60
N VAL A 63 -5.04 -7.00 -1.84
CA VAL A 63 -5.50 -5.74 -2.43
C VAL A 63 -6.68 -5.12 -1.67
N PRO A 64 -7.82 -5.82 -1.43
CA PRO A 64 -8.90 -5.25 -0.64
C PRO A 64 -8.47 -5.01 0.82
N ILE A 65 -7.55 -5.80 1.38
CA ILE A 65 -6.99 -5.52 2.71
C ILE A 65 -6.26 -4.16 2.72
N HIS A 66 -5.49 -3.83 1.68
CA HIS A 66 -4.82 -2.53 1.56
C HIS A 66 -5.81 -1.37 1.68
N GLU A 67 -6.91 -1.42 0.92
CA GLU A 67 -7.95 -0.39 0.98
C GLU A 67 -8.72 -0.38 2.30
N LEU A 68 -8.94 -1.55 2.92
CA LEU A 68 -9.55 -1.62 4.25
C LEU A 68 -8.65 -1.00 5.32
N LEU A 69 -7.33 -1.11 5.20
CA LEU A 69 -6.39 -0.46 6.11
C LEU A 69 -6.48 1.07 6.01
N HIS A 70 -6.69 1.62 4.79
CA HIS A 70 -7.03 3.04 4.60
C HIS A 70 -8.30 3.43 5.36
N VAL A 71 -9.35 2.60 5.30
CA VAL A 71 -10.59 2.85 6.07
C VAL A 71 -10.32 2.84 7.58
N VAL A 72 -9.59 1.83 8.08
CA VAL A 72 -9.28 1.70 9.51
C VAL A 72 -8.59 2.94 10.05
N ILE A 73 -7.57 3.45 9.35
CA ILE A 73 -6.85 4.64 9.79
C ILE A 73 -7.66 5.93 9.54
N ALA A 74 -8.45 6.02 8.47
CA ALA A 74 -9.33 7.15 8.21
C ALA A 74 -10.37 7.33 9.33
N CYS A 75 -10.93 6.22 9.84
CA CYS A 75 -11.88 6.23 10.95
C CYS A 75 -11.32 6.77 12.27
N ARG A 76 -10.00 6.97 12.38
CA ARG A 76 -9.38 7.70 13.51
C ARG A 76 -9.47 9.21 13.37
N PHE A 77 -9.75 9.74 12.18
CA PHE A 77 -9.78 11.17 11.90
C PHE A 77 -11.17 11.67 11.51
N VAL A 78 -11.97 10.81 10.89
CA VAL A 78 -13.29 11.16 10.35
C VAL A 78 -14.30 10.04 10.66
N PRO A 79 -15.60 10.33 10.76
CA PRO A 79 -16.62 9.29 10.88
C PRO A 79 -16.65 8.39 9.65
N LEU A 80 -17.00 7.11 9.82
CA LEU A 80 -17.11 6.12 8.74
C LEU A 80 -18.04 6.59 7.60
N SER A 81 -19.06 7.41 7.90
CA SER A 81 -19.96 8.00 6.90
C SER A 81 -19.29 8.91 5.88
N ASN A 82 -18.03 9.29 6.09
CA ASN A 82 -17.23 10.13 5.17
C ASN A 82 -16.15 9.33 4.42
N VAL A 83 -16.13 8.01 4.58
CA VAL A 83 -15.14 7.13 3.96
C VAL A 83 -15.88 6.20 2.99
N HIS A 84 -15.40 6.12 1.76
CA HIS A 84 -16.02 5.28 0.75
C HIS A 84 -14.98 4.42 0.05
N ILE A 85 -15.32 3.16 -0.19
CA ILE A 85 -14.55 2.28 -1.06
C ILE A 85 -15.31 2.17 -2.37
N LYS A 86 -14.60 2.42 -3.48
CA LYS A 86 -15.10 2.16 -4.82
C LYS A 86 -14.25 1.05 -5.45
N PRO A 87 -14.82 -0.14 -5.70
CA PRO A 87 -14.12 -1.16 -6.46
C PRO A 87 -13.92 -0.66 -7.90
N GLY A 88 -12.72 -0.84 -8.42
CA GLY A 88 -12.36 -0.54 -9.80
C GLY A 88 -11.76 -1.76 -10.49
N ILE A 89 -11.75 -1.74 -11.82
CA ILE A 89 -11.23 -2.85 -12.64
C ILE A 89 -9.72 -3.02 -12.43
N ILE A 90 -8.99 -1.91 -12.29
CA ILE A 90 -7.52 -1.90 -12.16
C ILE A 90 -7.09 -1.75 -10.70
N ALA A 91 -7.79 -0.91 -9.94
CA ALA A 91 -7.50 -0.65 -8.55
C ALA A 91 -8.80 -0.32 -7.81
N TRP A 92 -8.92 -0.84 -6.60
CA TRP A 92 -9.91 -0.35 -5.64
C TRP A 92 -9.44 1.01 -5.13
N GLN A 93 -10.39 1.84 -4.71
CA GLN A 93 -10.11 3.21 -4.29
C GLN A 93 -10.80 3.49 -2.98
N CYS A 94 -10.03 3.81 -1.94
CA CYS A 94 -10.54 4.52 -0.78
C CYS A 94 -10.64 6.03 -1.09
N ARG A 95 -11.72 6.68 -0.66
CA ARG A 95 -11.86 8.14 -0.69
C ARG A 95 -12.34 8.66 0.65
N VAL A 96 -11.95 9.88 0.99
CA VAL A 96 -12.31 10.55 2.23
C VAL A 96 -12.87 11.93 1.94
N ASP A 97 -14.18 12.09 2.13
CA ASP A 97 -14.91 13.30 1.72
C ASP A 97 -14.63 14.49 2.66
N LYS A 98 -14.20 14.21 3.90
CA LYS A 98 -13.90 15.23 4.90
C LYS A 98 -12.41 15.64 4.83
N PRO A 99 -12.09 16.94 4.91
CA PRO A 99 -10.70 17.39 4.81
C PRO A 99 -9.84 16.86 5.94
N LEU A 100 -8.71 16.26 5.61
CA LEU A 100 -7.63 15.86 6.52
C LEU A 100 -6.60 16.98 6.65
N SER A 101 -5.95 17.09 7.80
CA SER A 101 -4.71 17.88 7.91
C SER A 101 -3.58 17.19 7.16
N ARG A 102 -2.53 17.94 6.80
CA ARG A 102 -1.32 17.39 6.16
C ARG A 102 -0.77 16.16 6.88
N LYS A 103 -0.64 16.19 8.21
CA LYS A 103 -0.11 15.06 9.00
C LYS A 103 -1.05 13.85 8.97
N GLN A 104 -2.36 14.08 9.07
CA GLN A 104 -3.36 13.02 9.00
C GLN A 104 -3.36 12.34 7.64
N PHE A 105 -3.26 13.12 6.55
CA PHE A 105 -3.17 12.56 5.21
C PHE A 105 -1.90 11.72 5.02
N ILE A 106 -0.73 12.20 5.46
CA ILE A 106 0.53 11.44 5.33
C ILE A 106 0.43 10.11 6.08
N LEU A 107 -0.10 10.10 7.30
CA LEU A 107 -0.28 8.86 8.04
C LEU A 107 -1.31 7.96 7.35
N TYR A 108 -2.45 8.51 6.94
CA TYR A 108 -3.48 7.80 6.19
C TYR A 108 -2.90 7.09 4.96
N ALA A 109 -2.22 7.85 4.09
CA ALA A 109 -1.64 7.35 2.85
C ALA A 109 -0.60 6.25 3.09
N LEU A 110 0.36 6.47 4.00
CA LEU A 110 1.45 5.51 4.20
C LEU A 110 1.06 4.28 5.03
N PHE A 111 -0.05 4.32 5.75
CA PHE A 111 -0.40 3.30 6.75
C PHE A 111 -0.54 1.88 6.16
N PRO A 112 -1.24 1.64 5.05
CA PRO A 112 -1.35 0.27 4.52
C PRO A 112 0.01 -0.29 4.07
N GLY A 113 0.82 0.53 3.39
CA GLY A 113 2.17 0.15 3.00
C GLY A 113 3.03 -0.23 4.20
N MET A 114 2.98 0.56 5.27
CA MET A 114 3.71 0.27 6.51
C MET A 114 3.22 -1.02 7.19
N VAL A 115 1.91 -1.24 7.26
CA VAL A 115 1.33 -2.43 7.92
C VAL A 115 1.61 -3.70 7.13
N LEU A 116 1.40 -3.70 5.81
CA LEU A 116 1.62 -4.88 4.97
C LEU A 116 3.11 -5.21 4.87
N SER A 117 3.96 -4.20 4.62
CA SER A 117 5.41 -4.43 4.55
C SER A 117 6.01 -4.83 5.90
N GLY A 118 5.64 -4.12 6.98
CA GLY A 118 6.04 -4.46 8.34
C GLY A 118 5.55 -5.84 8.76
N GLY A 119 4.29 -6.19 8.44
CA GLY A 119 3.72 -7.50 8.68
C GLY A 119 4.45 -8.61 7.93
N GLY A 120 4.83 -8.37 6.67
CA GLY A 120 5.67 -9.29 5.89
C GLY A 120 7.05 -9.50 6.51
N VAL A 121 7.71 -8.42 6.96
CA VAL A 121 9.00 -8.54 7.66
C VAL A 121 8.86 -9.34 8.95
N VAL A 122 7.87 -9.03 9.78
CA VAL A 122 7.61 -9.76 11.05
C VAL A 122 7.29 -11.23 10.78
N GLY A 123 6.40 -11.52 9.82
CA GLY A 123 6.03 -12.89 9.45
C GLY A 123 7.22 -13.72 8.99
N PHE A 124 8.13 -13.12 8.24
CA PHE A 124 9.35 -13.78 7.76
C PHE A 124 10.27 -14.24 8.90
N PHE A 125 10.43 -13.42 9.95
CA PHE A 125 11.34 -13.71 11.06
C PHE A 125 10.71 -14.54 12.18
N VAL A 126 9.41 -14.39 12.42
CA VAL A 126 8.73 -15.01 13.57
C VAL A 126 8.18 -16.39 13.23
N VAL A 127 7.78 -16.65 11.98
CA VAL A 127 7.11 -17.90 11.61
C VAL A 127 8.10 -18.90 11.03
N GLY A 128 8.11 -20.13 11.57
CA GLY A 128 9.05 -21.18 11.15
C GLY A 128 8.74 -21.84 9.79
N SER A 129 7.47 -21.81 9.35
CA SER A 129 7.03 -22.50 8.12
C SER A 129 7.64 -21.88 6.85
N PRO A 130 8.34 -22.65 5.99
CA PRO A 130 8.91 -22.16 4.73
C PRO A 130 7.87 -21.52 3.81
N TYR A 131 6.67 -22.11 3.73
CA TYR A 131 5.56 -21.57 2.95
C TYR A 131 5.09 -20.19 3.48
N ILE A 132 4.94 -20.04 4.80
CA ILE A 132 4.53 -18.75 5.38
C ILE A 132 5.63 -17.71 5.21
N LYS A 133 6.90 -18.08 5.32
CA LYS A 133 8.01 -17.16 5.04
C LYS A 133 7.98 -16.69 3.58
N LEU A 134 7.71 -17.58 2.63
CA LEU A 134 7.51 -17.21 1.24
C LEU A 134 6.36 -16.21 1.07
N LEU A 135 5.18 -16.49 1.65
CA LEU A 135 4.05 -15.55 1.64
C LEU A 135 4.40 -14.22 2.30
N SER A 136 5.25 -14.22 3.32
CA SER A 136 5.70 -13.03 4.03
C SER A 136 6.60 -12.14 3.16
N VAL A 137 7.47 -12.74 2.34
CA VAL A 137 8.26 -12.00 1.33
C VAL A 137 7.33 -11.38 0.28
N ILE A 138 6.37 -12.17 -0.22
CA ILE A 138 5.37 -11.70 -1.18
C ILE A 138 4.56 -10.54 -0.60
N LEU A 139 4.09 -10.66 0.65
CA LEU A 139 3.36 -9.61 1.36
C LEU A 139 4.19 -8.34 1.49
N CYS A 140 5.48 -8.46 1.81
CA CYS A 140 6.38 -7.34 1.93
C CYS A 140 6.48 -6.56 0.61
N ILE A 141 6.69 -7.29 -0.49
CA ILE A 141 6.84 -6.72 -1.82
C ILE A 141 5.52 -6.12 -2.32
N ILE A 142 4.39 -6.81 -2.12
CA ILE A 142 3.07 -6.28 -2.45
C ILE A 142 2.76 -5.03 -1.61
N GLY A 143 3.11 -5.00 -0.33
CA GLY A 143 2.91 -3.83 0.52
C GLY A 143 3.71 -2.61 0.03
N ILE A 144 4.97 -2.81 -0.34
CA ILE A 144 5.82 -1.74 -0.89
C ILE A 144 5.31 -1.28 -2.27
N ALA A 145 5.04 -2.23 -3.17
CA ALA A 145 4.58 -1.92 -4.52
C ALA A 145 3.18 -1.28 -4.53
N GLY A 146 2.25 -1.84 -3.76
CA GLY A 146 0.87 -1.36 -3.63
C GLY A 146 0.78 0.05 -3.08
N ALA A 147 1.71 0.44 -2.19
CA ALA A 147 1.78 1.79 -1.64
C ALA A 147 2.46 2.82 -2.58
N THR A 148 2.81 2.47 -3.82
CA THR A 148 3.51 3.40 -4.73
C THR A 148 2.69 4.67 -4.99
N GLY A 149 1.38 4.54 -5.21
CA GLY A 149 0.49 5.69 -5.38
C GLY A 149 0.42 6.54 -4.12
N ASP A 150 0.27 5.89 -2.96
CA ASP A 150 0.21 6.53 -1.65
C ASP A 150 1.49 7.33 -1.34
N VAL A 151 2.65 6.76 -1.63
CA VAL A 151 3.96 7.42 -1.49
C VAL A 151 4.07 8.60 -2.44
N TRP A 152 3.65 8.45 -3.69
CA TRP A 152 3.67 9.55 -4.66
C TRP A 152 2.81 10.73 -4.20
N PHE A 153 1.58 10.47 -3.76
CA PHE A 153 0.68 11.50 -3.20
C PHE A 153 1.25 12.13 -1.93
N THR A 154 1.85 11.32 -1.06
CA THR A 154 2.56 11.79 0.14
C THR A 154 3.67 12.77 -0.23
N ILE A 155 4.49 12.46 -1.24
CA ILE A 155 5.56 13.35 -1.73
C ILE A 155 4.98 14.68 -2.22
N GLN A 156 3.86 14.66 -2.96
CA GLN A 156 3.19 15.89 -3.40
C GLN A 156 2.71 16.71 -2.20
N VAL A 157 2.09 16.07 -1.23
CA VAL A 157 1.57 16.70 0.00
C VAL A 157 2.69 17.25 0.89
N MET A 158 3.86 16.58 0.94
CA MET A 158 5.00 17.04 1.73
C MET A 158 5.60 18.35 1.21
N ARG A 159 5.37 18.70 -0.06
CA ARG A 159 5.81 19.97 -0.66
C ARG A 159 4.87 21.14 -0.34
N LEU A 160 3.71 20.88 0.27
CA LEU A 160 2.72 21.90 0.60
C LEU A 160 2.94 22.51 1.99
N PRO A 161 2.48 23.75 2.22
CA PRO A 161 2.44 24.37 3.54
C PRO A 161 1.71 23.51 4.59
N HIS A 162 2.05 23.67 5.88
CA HIS A 162 1.49 22.83 6.96
C HIS A 162 0.00 23.09 7.26
N ASN A 163 -0.51 24.26 6.89
CA ASN A 163 -1.88 24.73 7.14
C ASN A 163 -2.90 24.27 6.08
N VAL A 164 -2.48 23.60 5.02
CA VAL A 164 -3.41 23.11 3.99
C VAL A 164 -4.28 21.97 4.51
N ARG A 165 -5.48 21.85 3.94
CA ARG A 165 -6.36 20.69 4.14
C ARG A 165 -6.47 19.89 2.85
N ILE A 166 -6.58 18.57 2.99
CA ILE A 166 -6.52 17.63 1.87
C ILE A 166 -7.78 16.77 1.89
N ILE A 167 -8.49 16.72 0.76
CA ILE A 167 -9.58 15.79 0.52
C ILE A 167 -9.06 14.75 -0.47
N ASP A 168 -9.23 13.48 -0.13
CA ASP A 168 -8.90 12.37 -1.01
C ASP A 168 -10.10 12.04 -1.90
N GLU A 169 -9.91 12.16 -3.21
CA GLU A 169 -10.91 11.88 -4.25
C GLU A 169 -10.73 10.48 -4.87
N GLY A 170 -9.83 9.65 -4.32
CA GLY A 170 -9.54 8.26 -4.71
C GLY A 170 -8.50 8.13 -5.83
N ILE A 171 -8.61 8.93 -6.90
CA ILE A 171 -7.60 9.00 -7.99
C ILE A 171 -6.85 10.33 -8.03
N GLY A 172 -7.03 11.14 -7.01
CA GLY A 172 -6.50 12.49 -6.94
C GLY A 172 -6.78 13.12 -5.59
N LEU A 173 -6.15 14.26 -5.38
CA LEU A 173 -6.30 15.06 -4.18
C LEU A 173 -6.88 16.42 -4.52
N ARG A 174 -7.78 16.89 -3.67
CA ARG A 174 -8.22 18.28 -3.65
C ARG A 174 -7.59 18.97 -2.45
N ILE A 175 -6.70 19.91 -2.73
CA ILE A 175 -6.00 20.73 -1.74
C ILE A 175 -6.80 22.00 -1.51
N LEU A 176 -7.15 22.27 -0.27
CA LEU A 176 -7.78 23.49 0.19
C LEU A 176 -6.70 24.35 0.86
N GLY A 177 -6.24 25.41 0.17
CA GLY A 177 -5.32 26.39 0.77
C GLY A 177 -6.05 27.28 1.78
N SER A 178 -5.37 27.80 2.80
CA SER A 178 -5.95 28.93 3.54
C SER A 178 -5.83 30.20 2.71
N GLU A 179 -6.85 31.04 2.75
CA GLU A 179 -6.64 32.47 2.51
C GLU A 179 -5.82 32.99 3.70
N ARG A 180 -4.79 33.81 3.44
CA ARG A 180 -3.71 34.26 4.34
C ARG A 180 -2.49 33.34 4.25
N GLU A 181 -1.30 33.84 3.93
CA GLU A 181 -0.76 35.21 4.07
C GLU A 181 -0.61 35.98 2.75
#